data_AF-A0A934ZT42-F1
#
_entry.id   AF-A0A934ZT42-F1
#
_cell.length_a   1.000
_cell.length_b   1.000
_cell.length_c   1.000
_cell.angle_alpha   90.00
_cell.angle_beta   90.00
_cell.angle_gamma   90.00
#
_symmetry.space_group_name_H-M   'P 1'
#
loop_
_entity.id
_entity.type
_entity.pdbx_description
1 polymer ?
#
loop_
_entity_poly.entity_id
_entity_poly.type
_entity_poly.pdbx_seq_one_letter_code
_entity_poly.pdbx_strand_id
1 'polypeptide(L)' 'MNGTVQCWGANDLGQLGDGSTTTRLSPVMVMGLSNAVEIAAGYNHTCARLMDGSVRCWG' A
#
# COMPACT_ATOMS: atom_id res chain seq x y z
N MET A 1 7.46 15.18 6.96
CA MET A 1 7.71 14.04 6.05
C MET A 1 6.46 13.19 6.08
N ASN A 2 5.61 13.22 5.04
CA ASN A 2 4.23 12.71 5.14
C ASN A 2 4.09 11.17 5.08
N GLY A 3 5.19 10.42 4.91
CA GLY A 3 5.18 8.95 4.93
C GLY A 3 4.16 8.35 3.95
N THR A 4 4.05 8.93 2.75
CA THR A 4 3.13 8.49 1.70
C THR A 4 3.72 7.31 0.92
N VAL A 5 2.88 6.34 0.58
CA VAL A 5 3.29 5.14 -0.17
C VAL A 5 2.68 5.19 -1.57
N GLN A 6 3.50 4.82 -2.56
CA GLN A 6 3.05 4.55 -3.91
C GLN A 6 3.36 3.10 -4.28
N CYS A 7 2.40 2.42 -4.88
CA CYS A 7 2.50 1.03 -5.31
C CYS A 7 2.21 0.93 -6.81
N TRP A 8 2.75 -0.08 -7.47
CA TRP A 8 2.46 -0.42 -8.87
C TRP A 8 2.67 -1.92 -9.07
N GLY A 9 2.23 -2.45 -10.20
CA GLY A 9 2.29 -3.87 -10.55
C GLY A 9 0.92 -4.55 -10.46
N ALA A 10 0.94 -5.84 -10.14
CA ALA A 10 -0.25 -6.68 -9.99
C ALA A 10 -1.14 -6.14 -8.86
N ASN A 11 -2.46 -6.16 -9.10
CA ASN A 11 -3.45 -5.63 -8.17
C ASN A 11 -4.71 -6.48 -8.07
N ASP A 12 -4.65 -7.76 -8.45
CA ASP A 12 -5.87 -8.57 -8.64
C ASP A 12 -6.71 -8.71 -7.36
N LEU A 13 -6.09 -8.59 -6.17
CA LEU A 13 -6.80 -8.56 -4.89
C LEU A 13 -6.83 -7.17 -4.22
N GLY A 14 -6.27 -6.14 -4.85
CA GLY A 14 -6.22 -4.79 -4.29
C GLY A 14 -4.96 -4.48 -3.49
N GLN A 15 -3.89 -5.27 -3.65
CA GLN A 15 -2.62 -5.13 -2.93
C GLN A 15 -1.92 -3.78 -3.15
N LEU A 16 -2.31 -3.00 -4.16
CA LEU A 16 -1.81 -1.64 -4.36
C LEU A 16 -2.49 -0.61 -3.46
N GLY A 17 -3.67 -0.91 -2.91
CA GLY A 17 -4.37 -0.02 -1.97
C GLY A 17 -4.92 1.26 -2.59
N ASP A 18 -5.08 1.30 -3.91
CA ASP A 18 -5.63 2.44 -4.67
C ASP A 18 -7.17 2.42 -4.79
N GLY A 19 -7.82 1.46 -4.11
CA GLY A 19 -9.27 1.27 -4.14
C GLY A 19 -9.78 0.52 -5.37
N SER A 20 -8.89 0.01 -6.21
CA SER A 20 -9.21 -0.82 -7.36
C SER A 20 -8.59 -2.21 -7.24
N THR A 21 -8.99 -3.12 -8.14
CA THR A 21 -8.33 -4.41 -8.38
C THR A 21 -7.65 -4.46 -9.75
N THR A 22 -7.31 -3.29 -10.31
CA THR A 22 -6.73 -3.16 -11.65
C THR A 22 -5.22 -3.08 -11.56
N THR A 23 -4.52 -3.92 -12.32
CA THR A 23 -3.06 -3.85 -12.47
C THR A 23 -2.64 -2.45 -12.92
N ARG A 24 -1.63 -1.87 -12.25
CA ARG A 24 -1.12 -0.52 -12.56
C ARG A 24 0.31 -0.61 -13.06
N LEU A 25 0.56 -0.07 -14.25
CA LEU A 25 1.92 0.02 -14.81
C LEU A 25 2.65 1.29 -14.37
N SER A 26 1.94 2.23 -13.73
CA SER A 26 2.49 3.45 -13.16
C SER A 26 2.18 3.53 -11.67
N PRO A 27 3.01 4.21 -10.87
CA PRO A 27 2.78 4.40 -9.44
C PRO A 27 1.41 5.02 -9.15
N VAL A 28 0.68 4.42 -8.22
CA VAL A 28 -0.57 4.94 -7.67
C VAL A 28 -0.44 5.10 -6.16
N MET A 29 -1.16 6.07 -5.60
CA MET A 29 -1.14 6.33 -4.17
C MET A 29 -1.96 5.30 -3.40
N VAL A 30 -1.42 4.81 -2.29
CA VAL A 30 -2.22 4.07 -1.31
C VAL A 30 -3.19 5.03 -0.64
N MET A 31 -4.49 4.74 -0.70
CA MET A 31 -5.52 5.61 -0.13
C MET A 31 -5.54 5.52 1.39
N GLY A 32 -5.74 6.67 2.05
CA GLY A 32 -5.96 6.73 3.50
C GLY A 32 -4.75 6.31 4.36
N LEU A 33 -3.57 6.18 3.75
CA LEU A 33 -2.33 5.84 4.44
C LEU A 33 -1.46 7.10 4.61
N SER A 34 -1.05 7.37 5.84
CA SER A 34 -0.12 8.43 6.20
C SER A 34 0.83 7.93 7.27
N ASN A 35 1.99 8.59 7.40
CA ASN A 35 3.00 8.26 8.41
C ASN A 35 3.53 6.82 8.35
N ALA A 36 3.52 6.18 7.17
CA ALA A 36 4.16 4.88 7.00
C ALA A 36 5.68 5.04 7.11
N VAL A 37 6.31 4.14 7.85
CA VAL A 37 7.77 4.10 8.05
C VAL A 37 8.41 2.81 7.52
N GLU A 38 7.62 1.74 7.40
CA GLU A 38 8.04 0.46 6.79
C GLU A 38 6.88 -0.14 5.99
N ILE A 39 7.22 -0.89 4.94
CA ILE A 39 6.27 -1.60 4.10
C ILE A 39 6.77 -3.01 3.80
N ALA A 40 5.84 -3.97 3.79
CA ALA A 40 6.07 -5.34 3.38
C ALA A 40 5.01 -5.73 2.34
N ALA A 41 5.45 -6.12 1.15
CA ALA A 41 4.60 -6.66 0.10
C ALA A 41 4.65 -8.19 0.14
N GLY A 42 3.50 -8.80 0.41
CA GLY A 42 3.27 -10.23 0.21
C GLY A 42 2.82 -10.51 -1.23
N TYR A 43 2.47 -11.77 -1.51
CA TYR A 43 2.05 -12.17 -2.86
C TYR A 43 0.75 -11.48 -3.30
N ASN A 44 -0.26 -11.45 -2.41
CA ASN A 44 -1.57 -10.84 -2.68
C ASN A 44 -2.01 -9.84 -1.60
N HIS A 45 -1.10 -9.37 -0.75
CA HIS A 45 -1.41 -8.41 0.30
C HIS A 45 -0.22 -7.50 0.54
N THR A 46 -0.47 -6.35 1.16
CA THR A 46 0.56 -5.39 1.55
C THR A 46 0.27 -4.92 2.97
N CYS A 47 1.31 -4.82 3.80
CA CYS A 47 1.24 -4.29 5.15
C CYS A 47 2.19 -3.12 5.31
N ALA A 48 1.80 -2.11 6.09
CA ALA A 48 2.63 -0.99 6.47
C ALA A 48 2.66 -0.83 7.99
N ARG A 49 3.86 -0.57 8.53
CA ARG A 49 4.02 -0.11 9.91
C ARG A 49 4.05 1.41 9.92
N LEU A 50 3.22 2.00 10.76
CA LEU A 50 3.11 3.44 10.92
C LEU A 50 4.09 3.94 11.99
N MET A 51 4.32 5.25 11.98
CA MET A 51 5.22 5.92 12.92
C MET A 51 4.82 5.72 14.39
N ASP A 52 3.52 5.55 14.68
CA ASP A 52 2.99 5.26 16.01
C ASP A 52 3.14 3.79 16.44
N GLY A 53 3.73 2.95 15.58
CA GLY A 53 3.92 1.52 15.80
C GLY A 53 2.72 0.65 15.40
N SER A 54 1.58 1.24 15.02
CA SER A 54 0.44 0.48 14.51
C SER A 54 0.73 -0.11 13.12
N VAL A 55 0.01 -1.18 12.77
CA VAL A 55 0.13 -1.84 11.46
C VAL A 55 -1.20 -1.77 10.73
N ARG A 56 -1.15 -1.47 9.43
CA ARG A 56 -2.30 -1.57 8.51
C ARG A 56 -1.96 -2.51 7.37
N CYS A 57 -2.88 -3.40 7.03
CA CYS A 57 -2.74 -4.33 5.91
C CYS A 57 -3.94 -4.20 4.96
N TRP A 58 -3.69 -4.45 3.68
CA TRP A 58 -4.68 -4.41 2.60
C TRP A 58 -4.31 -5.37 1.47
N GLY A 59 -5.18 -5.48 0.47
CA GLY A 59 -5.19 -6.53 -0.54
C GLY A 59 -6.11 -7.68 -0.16
#